data_AF-A0A4U0UBM4-F1
#
_entry.id   AF-A0A4U0UBM4-F1
#
_cell.length_a   1.000
_cell.length_b   1.000
_cell.length_c   1.000
_cell.angle_alpha   90.00
_cell.angle_beta   90.00
_cell.angle_gamma   90.00
#
_symmetry.space_group_name_H-M   'P 1'
#
loop_
_entity.id
_entity.type
_entity.pdbx_description
1 polymer ?
#
loop_
_entity_poly.entity_id
_entity_poly.type
_entity_poly.pdbx_seq_one_letter_code
_entity_poly.pdbx_strand_id
1 'polypeptide(L)'
;MHAAGALDPDFPYLGGSLDCPAFNDVAALYAGTPAFTATESISRQIYQDVGAQTLTGVLDETAWDYYNAYAIYDYINYQNAHNKTVATLLADNANMNTSYPVLDMLRWYADEQQYAQLGNLTAQNNYTGKNQPLPDGLTGSISTIAGNLLAAKMMAQLQVAVETGGAYYKLSLLFGDFEPLMSLFALTGLPAVNPNFYGLPDFGSTAVFEVFSYTNDSMNMGFPSSDQLYVRFYFRNGTGISNDASGNFQSYSLFGRGPSQVDMSWNDFQTAMYGIMLGDIGTWCTQCGAGNIFCAAWNSSDTATGTPSGSAASTTHKHKHALNPAVAGAIGAIVTLAVAGLLFAALMLLGGLRFHRAEKHKKHDMGGFKGSQKLASDRDLTIPKGGAVVGASVERGPESPVSAIGHERVGSWELKQEHLERPNIAEAEHARHPSFEDGADPFQDPVRADERV
;
A
#
# COMPACT_ATOMS: atom_id res chain seq x y z
N MET A 1 -12.04 -4.93 3.69
CA MET A 1 -11.01 -4.62 2.68
C MET A 1 -10.88 -3.10 2.70
N HIS A 2 -9.69 -2.53 2.89
CA HIS A 2 -9.50 -1.08 2.87
C HIS A 2 -8.80 -0.70 1.58
N ALA A 3 -9.35 0.29 0.86
CA ALA A 3 -8.75 0.87 -0.32
C ALA A 3 -8.49 2.35 -0.03
N ALA A 4 -7.25 2.78 -0.23
CA ALA A 4 -6.84 4.17 -0.05
C ALA A 4 -6.78 4.84 -1.43
N GLY A 5 -7.63 5.85 -1.65
CA GLY A 5 -7.56 6.69 -2.84
C GLY A 5 -6.58 7.85 -2.66
N ALA A 6 -6.32 8.63 -3.71
CA ALA A 6 -5.37 9.77 -3.68
C ALA A 6 -5.66 10.87 -2.63
N LEU A 7 -6.84 10.85 -2.01
CA LEU A 7 -7.24 11.78 -0.94
C LEU A 7 -7.04 11.20 0.47
N ASP A 8 -6.68 9.92 0.57
CA ASP A 8 -6.49 9.20 1.83
C ASP A 8 -5.01 9.28 2.26
N PRO A 9 -4.69 9.71 3.48
CA PRO A 9 -3.31 9.71 3.98
C PRO A 9 -2.67 8.32 4.06
N ASP A 10 -3.43 7.22 3.94
CA ASP A 10 -2.88 5.86 3.83
C ASP A 10 -2.38 5.50 2.42
N PHE A 11 -2.72 6.29 1.39
CA PHE A 11 -2.31 6.05 0.00
C PHE A 11 -0.80 5.88 -0.19
N PRO A 12 0.07 6.73 0.39
CA PRO A 12 1.51 6.62 0.18
C PRO A 12 2.12 5.29 0.63
N TYR A 13 1.48 4.55 1.54
CA TYR A 13 2.02 3.27 2.03
C TYR A 13 2.12 2.18 0.95
N LEU A 14 1.29 2.26 -0.09
CA LEU A 14 1.30 1.31 -1.21
C LEU A 14 1.49 2.01 -2.57
N GLY A 15 1.32 3.33 -2.63
CA GLY A 15 1.53 4.15 -3.83
C GLY A 15 2.57 5.24 -3.62
N GLY A 16 3.60 5.02 -2.81
CA GLY A 16 4.51 6.09 -2.37
C GLY A 16 5.30 6.80 -3.48
N SER A 17 5.48 6.17 -4.64
CA SER A 17 6.04 6.78 -5.87
C SER A 17 5.00 7.53 -6.70
N LEU A 18 3.71 7.23 -6.52
CA LEU A 18 2.60 7.88 -7.20
C LEU A 18 2.31 9.23 -6.52
N ASP A 19 1.84 10.22 -7.29
CA ASP A 19 1.66 11.61 -6.84
C ASP A 19 2.90 12.23 -6.17
N CYS A 20 4.09 11.75 -6.56
CA CYS A 20 5.37 12.22 -6.04
C CYS A 20 6.19 12.93 -7.13
N PRO A 21 6.04 14.26 -7.30
CA PRO A 21 6.81 15.03 -8.29
C PRO A 21 8.32 14.82 -8.20
N ALA A 22 8.87 14.78 -6.98
CA ALA A 22 10.31 14.57 -6.80
C ALA A 22 10.79 13.18 -7.28
N PHE A 23 9.96 12.13 -7.16
CA PHE A 23 10.27 10.83 -7.74
C PHE A 23 10.26 10.91 -9.27
N ASN A 24 9.22 11.52 -9.86
CA ASN A 24 9.09 11.66 -11.31
C ASN A 24 10.28 12.41 -11.92
N ASP A 25 10.72 13.50 -11.29
CA ASP A 25 11.88 14.28 -11.73
C ASP A 25 13.14 13.41 -11.76
N VAL A 26 13.39 12.65 -10.70
CA VAL A 26 14.56 11.77 -10.60
C VAL A 26 14.48 10.59 -11.57
N ALA A 27 13.31 10.00 -11.74
CA ALA A 27 13.09 8.92 -12.70
C ALA A 27 13.35 9.40 -14.14
N ALA A 28 12.99 10.65 -14.47
CA ALA A 28 13.28 11.26 -15.76
C ALA A 28 14.78 11.59 -15.95
N LEU A 29 15.49 11.97 -14.88
CA LEU A 29 16.94 12.24 -14.94
C LEU A 29 17.77 11.01 -15.30
N TYR A 30 17.25 9.79 -15.11
CA TYR A 30 17.91 8.57 -15.57
C TYR A 30 18.23 8.61 -17.07
N ALA A 31 17.36 9.23 -17.89
CA ALA A 31 17.57 9.38 -19.32
C ALA A 31 18.83 10.19 -19.69
N GLY A 32 19.32 11.02 -18.76
CA GLY A 32 20.56 11.78 -18.93
C GLY A 32 21.84 11.00 -18.57
N THR A 33 21.75 9.73 -18.17
CA THR A 33 22.90 8.96 -17.69
C THR A 33 23.66 8.26 -18.83
N PRO A 34 24.99 8.01 -18.67
CA PRO A 34 25.75 7.20 -19.62
C PRO A 34 25.20 5.77 -19.77
N ALA A 35 24.70 5.19 -18.68
CA ALA A 35 24.09 3.86 -18.68
C ALA A 35 22.85 3.82 -19.59
N PHE A 36 21.94 4.79 -19.41
CA PHE A 36 20.77 4.93 -20.29
C PHE A 36 21.18 5.10 -21.75
N THR A 37 22.15 5.96 -22.03
CA THR A 37 22.60 6.24 -23.41
C THR A 37 23.17 4.99 -24.09
N ALA A 38 23.90 4.16 -23.34
CA ALA A 38 24.42 2.89 -23.85
C ALA A 38 23.30 1.90 -24.18
N THR A 39 22.35 1.71 -23.25
CA THR A 39 21.23 0.78 -23.43
C THR A 39 20.28 1.24 -24.53
N GLU A 40 19.97 2.54 -24.60
CA GLU A 40 19.18 3.15 -25.67
C GLU A 40 19.81 2.90 -27.05
N SER A 41 21.11 3.13 -27.20
CA SER A 41 21.83 2.91 -28.46
C SER A 41 21.74 1.45 -28.94
N ILE A 42 21.90 0.49 -28.02
CA ILE A 42 21.89 -0.95 -28.34
C ILE A 42 20.47 -1.47 -28.59
N SER A 43 19.48 -0.94 -27.89
CA SER A 43 18.08 -1.39 -27.99
C SER A 43 17.27 -0.68 -29.07
N ARG A 44 17.77 0.42 -29.65
CA ARG A 44 17.03 1.23 -30.63
C ARG A 44 16.41 0.40 -31.76
N GLN A 45 17.17 -0.52 -32.36
CA GLN A 45 16.67 -1.29 -33.50
C GLN A 45 15.48 -2.17 -33.12
N ILE A 46 15.54 -2.85 -31.98
CA ILE A 46 14.45 -3.76 -31.59
C ILE A 46 13.16 -2.99 -31.28
N TYR A 47 13.25 -1.80 -30.68
CA TYR A 47 12.07 -0.97 -30.44
C TYR A 47 11.44 -0.47 -31.75
N GLN A 48 12.26 -0.12 -32.74
CA GLN A 48 11.75 0.31 -34.05
C GLN A 48 11.09 -0.85 -34.82
N ASP A 49 11.70 -2.04 -34.81
CA ASP A 49 11.14 -3.24 -35.44
C ASP A 49 9.80 -3.62 -34.79
N VAL A 50 9.74 -3.68 -33.46
CA VAL A 50 8.51 -3.97 -32.70
C VAL A 50 7.46 -2.90 -32.97
N GLY A 51 7.84 -1.64 -32.88
CA GLY A 51 6.93 -0.51 -33.03
C GLY A 51 6.23 -0.51 -34.38
N ALA A 52 6.97 -0.72 -35.47
CA ALA A 52 6.43 -0.77 -36.82
C ALA A 52 5.41 -1.91 -37.02
N GLN A 53 5.52 -3.00 -36.27
CA GLN A 53 4.60 -4.14 -36.37
C GLN A 53 3.38 -4.03 -35.44
N THR A 54 3.49 -3.30 -34.32
CA THR A 54 2.53 -3.45 -33.21
C THR A 54 2.05 -2.14 -32.56
N LEU A 55 2.77 -1.03 -32.73
CA LEU A 55 2.51 0.22 -32.01
C LEU A 55 1.95 1.34 -32.91
N THR A 56 1.83 1.13 -34.21
CA THR A 56 1.21 2.11 -35.12
C THR A 56 -0.22 2.42 -34.71
N GLY A 57 -0.52 3.70 -34.48
CA GLY A 57 -1.83 4.16 -34.00
C GLY A 57 -2.05 4.00 -32.49
N VAL A 58 -1.04 3.51 -31.75
CA VAL A 58 -1.05 3.36 -30.28
C VAL A 58 -0.09 4.36 -29.66
N LEU A 59 1.17 4.37 -30.10
CA LEU A 59 2.21 5.30 -29.68
C LEU A 59 2.80 6.00 -30.88
N ASP A 60 3.18 7.26 -30.72
CA ASP A 60 3.94 8.00 -31.73
C ASP A 60 5.29 7.31 -32.00
N GLU A 61 5.74 7.31 -33.25
CA GLU A 61 6.99 6.66 -33.66
C GLU A 61 8.22 7.19 -32.89
N THR A 62 8.17 8.44 -32.43
CA THR A 62 9.21 9.04 -31.60
C THR A 62 9.31 8.45 -30.20
N ALA A 63 8.29 7.72 -29.74
CA ALA A 63 8.25 7.06 -28.43
C ALA A 63 8.61 5.56 -28.51
N TRP A 64 9.03 5.04 -29.67
CA TRP A 64 9.46 3.65 -29.82
C TRP A 64 10.93 3.52 -29.46
N ASP A 65 11.22 3.62 -28.16
CA ASP A 65 12.58 3.68 -27.61
C ASP A 65 12.68 3.14 -26.17
N TYR A 66 13.91 3.09 -25.63
CA TYR A 66 14.18 2.61 -24.27
C TYR A 66 13.62 3.54 -23.20
N TYR A 67 13.39 4.82 -23.51
CA TYR A 67 12.70 5.73 -22.60
C TYR A 67 11.28 5.24 -22.24
N ASN A 68 10.64 4.49 -23.13
CA ASN A 68 9.31 3.94 -22.93
C ASN A 68 9.31 2.42 -22.67
N ALA A 69 10.45 1.84 -22.26
CA ALA A 69 10.64 0.39 -22.16
C ALA A 69 9.52 -0.34 -21.40
N TYR A 70 9.18 0.11 -20.18
CA TYR A 70 8.12 -0.52 -19.39
C TYR A 70 6.74 -0.45 -20.07
N ALA A 71 6.35 0.74 -20.54
CA ALA A 71 5.04 0.93 -21.17
C ALA A 71 4.90 0.10 -22.45
N ILE A 72 5.97 0.01 -23.25
CA ILE A 72 6.01 -0.84 -24.44
C ILE A 72 5.93 -2.30 -24.05
N TYR A 73 6.76 -2.75 -23.09
CA TYR A 73 6.74 -4.15 -22.63
C TYR A 73 5.36 -4.56 -22.12
N ASP A 74 4.75 -3.76 -21.24
CA ASP A 74 3.44 -4.07 -20.66
C ASP A 74 2.35 -4.21 -21.73
N TYR A 75 2.28 -3.24 -22.65
CA TYR A 75 1.34 -3.29 -23.76
C TYR A 75 1.56 -4.50 -24.67
N ILE A 76 2.81 -4.79 -25.04
CA ILE A 76 3.12 -5.92 -25.94
C ILE A 76 2.90 -7.25 -25.24
N ASN A 77 3.18 -7.36 -23.93
CA ASN A 77 2.88 -8.53 -23.13
C ASN A 77 1.37 -8.81 -23.09
N TYR A 78 0.55 -7.77 -22.89
CA TYR A 78 -0.91 -7.88 -22.99
C TYR A 78 -1.35 -8.34 -24.38
N GLN A 79 -0.81 -7.73 -25.45
CA GLN A 79 -1.14 -8.13 -26.82
C GLN A 79 -0.70 -9.57 -27.12
N ASN A 80 0.45 -10.01 -26.64
CA ASN A 80 0.89 -11.39 -26.79
C ASN A 80 -0.11 -12.38 -26.15
N ALA A 81 -0.67 -12.04 -24.99
CA ALA A 81 -1.65 -12.89 -24.30
C ALA A 81 -3.03 -12.90 -24.96
N HIS A 82 -3.44 -11.80 -25.60
CA HIS A 82 -4.83 -11.59 -26.02
C HIS A 82 -5.04 -11.44 -27.53
N ASN A 83 -3.97 -11.32 -28.31
CA ASN A 83 -4.02 -11.09 -29.75
C ASN A 83 -3.15 -12.10 -30.49
N LYS A 84 -3.81 -13.10 -31.11
CA LYS A 84 -3.15 -14.20 -31.83
C LYS A 84 -2.20 -13.72 -32.93
N THR A 85 -2.51 -12.60 -33.58
CA THR A 85 -1.66 -12.04 -34.64
C THR A 85 -0.35 -11.55 -34.06
N VAL A 86 -0.40 -10.78 -32.96
CA VAL A 86 0.80 -10.31 -32.26
C VAL A 86 1.56 -11.50 -31.67
N ALA A 87 0.88 -12.46 -31.06
CA ALA A 87 1.51 -13.65 -30.51
C ALA A 87 2.30 -14.45 -31.56
N THR A 88 1.73 -14.63 -32.76
CA THR A 88 2.40 -15.32 -33.87
C THR A 88 3.61 -14.52 -34.35
N LEU A 89 3.45 -13.20 -34.51
CA LEU A 89 4.52 -12.30 -34.94
C LEU A 89 5.72 -12.33 -33.97
N LEU A 90 5.47 -12.34 -32.66
CA LEU A 90 6.51 -12.43 -31.63
C LEU A 90 7.14 -13.83 -31.55
N ALA A 91 6.35 -14.90 -31.69
CA ALA A 91 6.85 -16.28 -31.66
C ALA A 91 7.83 -16.58 -32.81
N ASP A 92 7.56 -16.02 -33.99
CA ASP A 92 8.37 -16.22 -35.18
C ASP A 92 9.47 -15.15 -35.35
N ASN A 93 9.55 -14.16 -34.45
CA ASN A 93 10.33 -12.93 -34.62
C ASN A 93 10.09 -12.30 -36.01
N ALA A 94 8.85 -12.33 -36.49
CA ALA A 94 8.53 -11.98 -37.87
C ALA A 94 8.81 -10.49 -38.13
N ASN A 95 9.62 -10.23 -39.17
CA ASN A 95 10.08 -8.89 -39.55
C ASN A 95 10.92 -8.18 -38.46
N MET A 96 11.54 -8.93 -37.55
CA MET A 96 12.41 -8.40 -36.50
C MET A 96 13.83 -8.93 -36.67
N ASN A 97 14.82 -8.04 -36.62
CA ASN A 97 16.22 -8.44 -36.81
C ASN A 97 16.86 -8.94 -35.50
N THR A 98 16.36 -10.07 -34.97
CA THR A 98 16.90 -10.68 -33.75
C THR A 98 16.74 -12.20 -33.73
N SER A 99 17.69 -12.88 -33.10
CA SER A 99 17.63 -14.33 -32.81
C SER A 99 17.13 -14.65 -31.40
N TYR A 100 16.88 -13.63 -30.58
CA TYR A 100 16.35 -13.80 -29.23
C TYR A 100 14.84 -13.60 -29.21
N PRO A 101 14.09 -14.23 -28.29
CA PRO A 101 12.67 -13.96 -28.13
C PRO A 101 12.43 -12.49 -27.83
N VAL A 102 11.66 -11.82 -28.69
CA VAL A 102 11.47 -10.36 -28.62
C VAL A 102 10.84 -9.95 -27.30
N LEU A 103 9.85 -10.71 -26.81
CA LEU A 103 9.19 -10.42 -25.54
C LEU A 103 10.16 -10.47 -24.35
N ASP A 104 11.11 -11.40 -24.35
CA ASP A 104 12.14 -11.51 -23.30
C ASP A 104 13.12 -10.34 -23.37
N MET A 105 13.46 -9.87 -24.58
CA MET A 105 14.28 -8.66 -24.75
C MET A 105 13.56 -7.41 -24.23
N LEU A 106 12.28 -7.24 -24.57
CA LEU A 106 11.49 -6.11 -24.08
C LEU A 106 11.35 -6.15 -22.55
N ARG A 107 11.13 -7.34 -21.99
CA ARG A 107 11.12 -7.55 -20.53
C ARG A 107 12.44 -7.14 -19.90
N TRP A 108 13.56 -7.61 -20.44
CA TRP A 108 14.90 -7.27 -19.93
C TRP A 108 15.13 -5.75 -19.86
N TYR A 109 14.76 -5.02 -20.92
CA TYR A 109 14.91 -3.57 -20.93
C TYR A 109 13.92 -2.88 -19.97
N ALA A 110 12.69 -3.38 -19.84
CA ALA A 110 11.76 -2.87 -18.85
C ALA A 110 12.29 -3.09 -17.42
N ASP A 111 12.84 -4.26 -17.12
CA ASP A 111 13.49 -4.60 -15.86
C ASP A 111 14.63 -3.61 -15.52
N GLU A 112 15.55 -3.42 -16.48
CA GLU A 112 16.68 -2.51 -16.31
C GLU A 112 16.22 -1.07 -16.05
N GLN A 113 15.26 -0.58 -16.83
CA GLN A 113 14.71 0.77 -16.69
C GLN A 113 14.06 0.96 -15.32
N GLN A 114 13.15 0.05 -14.95
CA GLN A 114 12.35 0.18 -13.75
C GLN A 114 13.23 0.05 -12.49
N TYR A 115 14.21 -0.86 -12.50
CA TYR A 115 15.17 -0.94 -11.40
C TYR A 115 16.05 0.31 -11.29
N ALA A 116 16.49 0.89 -12.41
CA ALA A 116 17.27 2.13 -12.38
C ALA A 116 16.49 3.30 -11.76
N GLN A 117 15.17 3.34 -11.96
CA GLN A 117 14.29 4.38 -11.43
C GLN A 117 13.88 4.14 -9.96
N LEU A 118 13.57 2.89 -9.60
CA LEU A 118 12.98 2.52 -8.30
C LEU A 118 13.98 1.96 -7.28
N GLY A 119 15.13 1.49 -7.74
CA GLY A 119 16.15 0.80 -6.95
C GLY A 119 17.39 1.64 -6.64
N ASN A 120 17.44 2.90 -7.07
CA ASN A 120 18.58 3.78 -6.82
C ASN A 120 18.61 4.26 -5.36
N LEU A 121 19.51 3.70 -4.55
CA LEU A 121 19.63 4.03 -3.12
C LEU A 121 20.22 5.42 -2.84
N THR A 122 20.72 6.12 -3.85
CA THR A 122 21.53 7.35 -3.67
C THR A 122 21.05 8.53 -4.52
N ALA A 123 19.85 8.44 -5.11
CA ALA A 123 19.34 9.49 -5.97
C ALA A 123 19.14 10.81 -5.21
N GLN A 124 19.54 11.92 -5.82
CA GLN A 124 19.44 13.24 -5.17
C GLN A 124 18.01 13.77 -5.23
N ASN A 125 17.51 14.27 -4.09
CA ASN A 125 16.22 14.93 -4.05
C ASN A 125 16.37 16.45 -4.26
N ASN A 126 16.24 16.88 -5.52
CA ASN A 126 16.35 18.29 -5.89
C ASN A 126 15.20 19.15 -5.35
N TYR A 127 14.05 18.54 -5.01
CA TYR A 127 12.88 19.26 -4.52
C TYR A 127 13.14 19.89 -3.14
N THR A 128 13.78 19.15 -2.24
CA THR A 128 14.09 19.66 -0.90
C THR A 128 15.37 20.49 -0.84
N GLY A 129 16.15 20.54 -1.93
CA GLY A 129 17.45 21.21 -1.99
C GLY A 129 18.48 20.67 -0.99
N LYS A 130 18.22 19.48 -0.40
CA LYS A 130 19.10 18.84 0.58
C LYS A 130 20.02 17.83 -0.11
N ASN A 131 21.27 17.81 0.33
CA ASN A 131 22.23 16.77 -0.07
C ASN A 131 21.88 15.38 0.49
N GLN A 132 20.97 15.31 1.49
CA GLN A 132 20.43 14.07 2.04
C GLN A 132 19.02 13.83 1.45
N PRO A 133 18.80 12.73 0.72
CA PRO A 133 17.55 12.51 -0.02
C PRO A 133 16.37 12.06 0.86
N LEU A 134 16.63 11.57 2.07
CA LEU A 134 15.66 11.19 3.11
C LEU A 134 16.13 11.74 4.49
N PRO A 135 15.28 11.73 5.53
CA PRO A 135 15.71 12.10 6.89
C PRO A 135 16.99 11.37 7.35
N ASP A 136 17.81 12.06 8.15
CA ASP A 136 19.11 11.56 8.61
C ASP A 136 19.00 10.17 9.26
N GLY A 137 19.87 9.24 8.82
CA GLY A 137 19.95 7.87 9.34
C GLY A 137 19.09 6.85 8.59
N LEU A 138 18.26 7.27 7.64
CA LEU A 138 17.52 6.35 6.77
C LEU A 138 18.33 5.99 5.52
N THR A 139 18.37 4.69 5.22
CA THR A 139 18.90 4.16 3.96
C THR A 139 17.82 4.26 2.88
N GLY A 140 18.24 4.67 1.68
CA GLY A 140 17.37 4.87 0.54
C GLY A 140 17.46 6.29 0.00
N SER A 141 16.62 6.57 -0.99
CA SER A 141 16.52 7.88 -1.60
C SER A 141 15.10 8.16 -2.06
N ILE A 142 14.89 9.29 -2.73
CA ILE A 142 13.60 9.59 -3.35
C ILE A 142 13.18 8.53 -4.39
N SER A 143 14.14 7.87 -5.06
CA SER A 143 13.86 6.74 -5.97
C SER A 143 13.25 5.53 -5.27
N THR A 144 13.61 5.28 -4.00
CA THR A 144 13.13 4.09 -3.25
C THR A 144 11.91 4.38 -2.38
N ILE A 145 11.33 5.57 -2.46
CA ILE A 145 10.35 6.07 -1.48
C ILE A 145 9.13 5.15 -1.33
N ALA A 146 8.69 4.49 -2.40
CA ALA A 146 7.63 3.49 -2.35
C ALA A 146 7.97 2.32 -1.42
N GLY A 147 9.20 1.81 -1.49
CA GLY A 147 9.70 0.75 -0.61
C GLY A 147 9.92 1.21 0.83
N ASN A 148 10.35 2.46 1.03
CA ASN A 148 10.50 3.05 2.37
C ASN A 148 9.15 3.13 3.10
N LEU A 149 8.08 3.48 2.37
CA LEU A 149 6.70 3.54 2.86
C LEU A 149 6.11 2.14 3.09
N LEU A 150 6.31 1.21 2.15
CA LEU A 150 5.88 -0.19 2.32
C LEU A 150 6.53 -0.83 3.56
N ALA A 151 7.83 -0.60 3.76
CA ALA A 151 8.55 -1.04 4.95
C ALA A 151 7.90 -0.51 6.24
N ALA A 152 7.46 0.74 6.26
CA ALA A 152 6.77 1.32 7.41
C ALA A 152 5.41 0.65 7.67
N LYS A 153 4.61 0.41 6.62
CA LYS A 153 3.31 -0.26 6.75
C LYS A 153 3.45 -1.67 7.30
N MET A 154 4.39 -2.43 6.74
CA MET A 154 4.67 -3.80 7.18
C MET A 154 5.14 -3.83 8.63
N MET A 155 6.10 -2.98 9.01
CA MET A 155 6.57 -2.92 10.39
C MET A 155 5.48 -2.56 11.37
N ALA A 156 4.62 -1.59 11.05
CA ALA A 156 3.52 -1.20 11.91
C ALA A 156 2.56 -2.38 12.15
N GLN A 157 2.21 -3.13 11.09
CA GLN A 157 1.31 -4.28 11.22
C GLN A 157 1.94 -5.42 12.03
N LEU A 158 3.20 -5.76 11.76
CA LEU A 158 3.91 -6.80 12.50
C LEU A 158 4.11 -6.42 13.97
N GLN A 159 4.41 -5.16 14.27
CA GLN A 159 4.55 -4.68 15.64
C GLN A 159 3.25 -4.81 16.43
N VAL A 160 2.12 -4.37 15.85
CA VAL A 160 0.82 -4.54 16.52
C VAL A 160 0.49 -6.02 16.70
N ALA A 161 0.81 -6.89 15.73
CA ALA A 161 0.63 -8.33 15.90
C ALA A 161 1.44 -8.86 17.10
N VAL A 162 2.71 -8.48 17.23
CA VAL A 162 3.57 -8.90 18.35
C VAL A 162 3.10 -8.33 19.70
N GLU A 163 2.80 -7.04 19.77
CA GLU A 163 2.39 -6.35 21.01
C GLU A 163 1.04 -6.85 21.53
N THR A 164 0.14 -7.26 20.64
CA THR A 164 -1.20 -7.74 21.01
C THR A 164 -1.26 -9.26 21.17
N GLY A 165 -0.12 -9.94 21.17
CA GLY A 165 -0.05 -11.40 21.28
C GLY A 165 -0.79 -12.11 20.14
N GLY A 166 -0.77 -11.53 18.95
CA GLY A 166 -1.48 -12.01 17.77
C GLY A 166 -3.00 -11.81 17.83
N ALA A 167 -3.54 -11.01 18.74
CA ALA A 167 -4.98 -10.72 18.75
C ALA A 167 -5.42 -9.92 17.50
N TYR A 168 -4.54 -9.05 17.00
CA TYR A 168 -4.73 -8.28 15.78
C TYR A 168 -3.67 -8.61 14.73
N TYR A 169 -4.00 -8.37 13.45
CA TYR A 169 -3.08 -8.55 12.31
C TYR A 169 -2.43 -9.95 12.23
N LYS A 170 -3.15 -11.01 12.62
CA LYS A 170 -2.72 -12.41 12.40
C LYS A 170 -2.35 -12.69 10.94
N LEU A 171 -3.06 -12.05 10.03
CA LEU A 171 -2.77 -12.01 8.61
C LEU A 171 -3.06 -10.59 8.12
N SER A 172 -2.10 -10.01 7.40
CA SER A 172 -2.26 -8.74 6.71
C SER A 172 -2.02 -8.98 5.23
N LEU A 173 -2.97 -8.54 4.40
CA LEU A 173 -2.86 -8.62 2.95
C LEU A 173 -2.79 -7.19 2.40
N LEU A 174 -1.70 -6.90 1.68
CA LEU A 174 -1.45 -5.63 1.03
C LEU A 174 -1.43 -5.87 -0.48
N PHE A 175 -2.26 -5.14 -1.20
CA PHE A 175 -2.37 -5.24 -2.66
C PHE A 175 -1.89 -3.92 -3.25
N GLY A 176 -0.92 -4.01 -4.16
CA GLY A 176 -0.34 -2.88 -4.87
C GLY A 176 0.34 -3.36 -6.14
N ASP A 177 0.94 -2.41 -6.84
CA ASP A 177 1.73 -2.69 -8.03
C ASP A 177 3.19 -3.06 -7.67
N PHE A 178 4.06 -3.12 -8.67
CA PHE A 178 5.41 -3.65 -8.52
C PHE A 178 6.39 -2.68 -7.87
N GLU A 179 6.13 -1.37 -7.92
CA GLU A 179 7.05 -0.30 -7.50
C GLU A 179 7.46 -0.43 -6.02
N PRO A 180 6.52 -0.62 -5.07
CA PRO A 180 6.88 -0.78 -3.67
C PRO A 180 7.76 -2.01 -3.42
N LEU A 181 7.53 -3.11 -4.15
CA LEU A 181 8.34 -4.33 -4.03
C LEU A 181 9.73 -4.13 -4.59
N MET A 182 9.87 -3.58 -5.80
CA MET A 182 11.19 -3.31 -6.40
C MET A 182 12.04 -2.41 -5.49
N SER A 183 11.46 -1.33 -4.99
CA SER A 183 12.16 -0.45 -4.05
C SER A 183 12.50 -1.16 -2.73
N LEU A 184 11.59 -1.98 -2.18
CA LEU A 184 11.86 -2.76 -0.97
C LEU A 184 12.99 -3.77 -1.19
N PHE A 185 13.07 -4.40 -2.36
CA PHE A 185 14.14 -5.34 -2.70
C PHE A 185 15.51 -4.66 -2.72
N ALA A 186 15.59 -3.47 -3.32
CA ALA A 186 16.81 -2.66 -3.28
C ALA A 186 17.19 -2.29 -1.84
N LEU A 187 16.23 -1.81 -1.03
CA LEU A 187 16.45 -1.40 0.37
C LEU A 187 16.89 -2.55 1.28
N THR A 188 16.42 -3.76 1.01
CA THR A 188 16.74 -4.97 1.78
C THR A 188 17.97 -5.72 1.25
N GLY A 189 18.58 -5.26 0.16
CA GLY A 189 19.79 -5.85 -0.41
C GLY A 189 19.56 -7.19 -1.11
N LEU A 190 18.33 -7.52 -1.47
CA LEU A 190 17.98 -8.77 -2.16
C LEU A 190 18.65 -8.97 -3.54
N PRO A 191 18.92 -7.92 -4.34
CA PRO A 191 19.64 -8.07 -5.60
C PRO A 191 21.05 -8.65 -5.45
N ALA A 192 21.70 -8.46 -4.28
CA ALA A 192 22.99 -9.07 -3.99
C ALA A 192 22.89 -10.57 -3.63
N VAL A 193 21.71 -11.03 -3.22
CA VAL A 193 21.42 -12.44 -2.88
C VAL A 193 21.01 -13.22 -4.12
N ASN A 194 20.13 -12.64 -4.95
CA ASN A 194 19.70 -13.22 -6.22
C ASN A 194 19.50 -12.10 -7.26
N PRO A 195 20.22 -12.13 -8.41
CA PRO A 195 20.07 -11.13 -9.47
C PRO A 195 18.65 -10.99 -10.03
N ASN A 196 17.78 -11.99 -9.87
CA ASN A 196 16.39 -11.89 -10.32
C ASN A 196 15.60 -10.77 -9.60
N PHE A 197 16.09 -10.28 -8.46
CA PHE A 197 15.50 -9.12 -7.77
C PHE A 197 15.84 -7.76 -8.42
N TYR A 198 16.64 -7.75 -9.49
CA TYR A 198 16.75 -6.60 -10.39
C TYR A 198 15.56 -6.50 -11.35
N GLY A 199 14.83 -7.60 -11.56
CA GLY A 199 13.70 -7.63 -12.49
C GLY A 199 12.39 -7.17 -11.89
N LEU A 200 11.44 -6.84 -12.76
CA LEU A 200 10.05 -6.65 -12.42
C LEU A 200 9.52 -7.93 -11.74
N PRO A 201 8.79 -7.82 -10.63
CA PRO A 201 7.91 -8.89 -10.16
C PRO A 201 6.91 -9.29 -11.25
N ASP A 202 6.74 -10.60 -11.46
CA ASP A 202 5.71 -11.11 -12.38
C ASP A 202 4.30 -10.88 -11.82
N PHE A 203 3.30 -10.85 -12.71
CA PHE A 203 1.91 -10.74 -12.32
C PHE A 203 1.49 -11.85 -11.35
N GLY A 204 0.86 -11.45 -10.25
CA GLY A 204 0.49 -12.35 -9.16
C GLY A 204 1.67 -12.80 -8.29
N SER A 205 2.79 -12.08 -8.32
CA SER A 205 3.88 -12.26 -7.37
C SER A 205 3.43 -11.94 -5.94
N THR A 206 4.12 -12.55 -4.97
CA THR A 206 3.77 -12.42 -3.56
C THR A 206 5.03 -12.42 -2.70
N ALA A 207 5.19 -11.36 -1.91
CA ALA A 207 6.17 -11.25 -0.84
C ALA A 207 5.50 -11.55 0.51
N VAL A 208 6.10 -12.39 1.33
CA VAL A 208 5.57 -12.78 2.65
C VAL A 208 6.64 -12.55 3.72
N PHE A 209 6.24 -11.90 4.81
CA PHE A 209 7.03 -11.75 6.01
C PHE A 209 6.32 -12.47 7.14
N GLU A 210 6.90 -13.57 7.59
CA GLU A 210 6.33 -14.42 8.64
C GLU A 210 7.05 -14.17 9.96
N VAL A 211 6.30 -13.87 11.03
CA VAL A 211 6.82 -13.81 12.40
C VAL A 211 6.50 -15.13 13.09
N PHE A 212 7.52 -15.80 13.61
CA PHE A 212 7.39 -17.13 14.19
C PHE A 212 8.36 -17.36 15.36
N SER A 213 8.20 -18.47 16.07
CA SER A 213 9.11 -18.89 17.14
C SER A 213 9.43 -20.38 17.02
N TYR A 214 10.66 -20.76 17.32
CA TYR A 214 11.06 -22.16 17.45
C TYR A 214 10.60 -22.69 18.82
N THR A 215 9.37 -23.23 18.91
CA THR A 215 8.90 -23.88 20.14
C THR A 215 8.89 -25.40 19.98
N ASN A 216 9.35 -26.09 21.03
CA ASN A 216 9.23 -27.54 21.14
C ASN A 216 7.88 -27.86 21.78
N ASP A 217 6.84 -27.87 20.94
CA ASP A 217 5.59 -28.63 21.08
C ASP A 217 5.09 -28.91 22.52
N SER A 218 4.89 -27.85 23.30
CA SER A 218 4.09 -27.95 24.53
C SER A 218 2.81 -27.17 24.31
N MET A 219 1.70 -27.91 24.22
CA MET A 219 0.36 -27.46 23.79
C MET A 219 -0.32 -26.40 24.67
N ASN A 220 0.43 -25.65 25.48
CA ASN A 220 -0.06 -24.62 26.40
C ASN A 220 0.91 -23.43 26.53
N MET A 221 1.63 -23.07 25.48
CA MET A 221 2.42 -21.84 25.46
C MET A 221 1.55 -20.68 24.97
N GLY A 222 1.47 -19.60 25.75
CA GLY A 222 0.93 -18.33 25.29
C GLY A 222 1.80 -17.73 24.17
N PHE A 223 1.44 -16.53 23.70
CA PHE A 223 2.25 -15.85 22.69
C PHE A 223 3.71 -15.70 23.17
N PRO A 224 4.73 -16.10 22.37
CA PRO A 224 6.13 -16.07 22.78
C PRO A 224 6.60 -14.65 23.11
N SER A 225 7.60 -14.53 23.99
CA SER A 225 8.24 -13.23 24.22
C SER A 225 9.03 -12.79 22.99
N SER A 226 9.20 -11.48 22.80
CA SER A 226 9.78 -10.91 21.58
C SER A 226 11.22 -11.36 21.27
N ASP A 227 11.98 -11.76 22.29
CA ASP A 227 13.32 -12.32 22.18
C ASP A 227 13.35 -13.77 21.67
N GLN A 228 12.20 -14.45 21.64
CA GLN A 228 12.01 -15.79 21.08
C GLN A 228 11.44 -15.75 19.66
N LEU A 229 11.17 -14.55 19.13
CA LEU A 229 10.59 -14.36 17.82
C LEU A 229 11.65 -14.18 16.74
N TYR A 230 11.33 -14.72 15.57
CA TYR A 230 12.09 -14.66 14.35
C TYR A 230 11.20 -14.17 13.21
N VAL A 231 11.83 -13.62 12.18
CA VAL A 231 11.20 -13.22 10.93
C VAL A 231 11.84 -13.97 9.78
N ARG A 232 11.01 -14.51 8.89
CA ARG A 232 11.43 -15.10 7.62
C ARG A 232 10.74 -14.41 6.46
N PHE A 233 11.51 -14.09 5.43
CA PHE A 233 11.00 -13.54 4.18
C PHE A 233 10.90 -14.62 3.12
N TYR A 234 9.76 -14.67 2.44
CA TYR A 234 9.52 -15.48 1.26
C TYR A 234 9.12 -14.63 0.07
N PHE A 235 9.54 -15.04 -1.11
CA PHE A 235 9.06 -14.48 -2.37
C PHE A 235 8.64 -15.59 -3.32
N ARG A 236 7.46 -15.41 -3.91
CA ARG A 236 6.95 -16.20 -5.03
C ARG A 236 6.78 -15.26 -6.21
N ASN A 237 7.54 -15.48 -7.29
CA ASN A 237 7.53 -14.61 -8.45
C ASN A 237 6.49 -15.04 -9.50
N GLY A 238 5.25 -14.66 -9.27
CA GLY A 238 4.12 -14.90 -10.17
C GLY A 238 3.35 -16.19 -9.90
N THR A 239 2.28 -16.37 -10.67
CA THR A 239 1.38 -17.53 -10.60
C THR A 239 1.71 -18.60 -11.65
N GLY A 240 2.65 -18.33 -12.55
CA GLY A 240 3.02 -19.21 -13.66
C GLY A 240 3.66 -20.53 -13.23
N ILE A 241 3.44 -21.58 -14.02
CA ILE A 241 3.92 -22.95 -13.79
C ILE A 241 5.41 -23.10 -14.16
N SER A 242 5.98 -22.13 -14.88
CA SER A 242 7.34 -22.18 -15.44
C SER A 242 8.43 -21.61 -14.54
N ASN A 243 8.06 -20.88 -13.48
CA ASN A 243 9.03 -20.19 -12.61
C ASN A 243 9.18 -21.00 -11.31
N ASP A 244 10.22 -21.84 -11.30
CA ASP A 244 10.51 -22.91 -10.35
C ASP A 244 9.61 -24.14 -10.55
N ALA A 245 10.21 -25.29 -10.81
CA ALA A 245 9.55 -26.59 -10.95
C ALA A 245 8.77 -27.01 -9.69
N SER A 246 8.75 -26.18 -8.64
CA SER A 246 8.05 -26.40 -7.38
C SER A 246 6.82 -25.50 -7.16
N GLY A 247 6.69 -24.34 -7.83
CA GLY A 247 5.61 -23.37 -7.56
C GLY A 247 5.53 -22.86 -6.12
N ASN A 248 6.58 -23.06 -5.32
CA ASN A 248 6.58 -22.83 -3.88
C ASN A 248 7.18 -21.46 -3.51
N PHE A 249 6.80 -20.98 -2.32
CA PHE A 249 7.40 -19.82 -1.68
C PHE A 249 8.87 -20.10 -1.36
N GLN A 250 9.79 -19.31 -1.93
CA GLN A 250 11.22 -19.43 -1.67
C GLN A 250 11.68 -18.42 -0.62
N SER A 251 12.42 -18.88 0.39
CA SER A 251 12.96 -18.02 1.44
C SER A 251 14.28 -17.37 1.03
N TYR A 252 14.46 -16.10 1.37
CA TYR A 252 15.70 -15.35 1.09
C TYR A 252 16.20 -14.65 2.36
N SER A 253 17.52 -14.54 2.51
CA SER A 253 18.12 -13.74 3.57
C SER A 253 17.97 -12.25 3.25
N LEU A 254 17.65 -11.45 4.27
CA LEU A 254 17.51 -10.01 4.16
C LEU A 254 18.74 -9.28 4.68
N PHE A 255 18.90 -8.02 4.27
CA PHE A 255 19.87 -7.06 4.80
C PHE A 255 21.32 -7.53 4.70
N GLY A 256 21.68 -8.14 3.56
CA GLY A 256 23.04 -8.60 3.28
C GLY A 256 23.52 -9.77 4.15
N ARG A 257 22.61 -10.45 4.85
CA ARG A 257 22.93 -11.69 5.58
C ARG A 257 23.22 -12.84 4.62
N GLY A 258 24.04 -13.79 5.05
CA GLY A 258 24.46 -14.91 4.21
C GLY A 258 23.28 -15.80 3.77
N PRO A 259 23.39 -16.55 2.65
CA PRO A 259 22.27 -17.34 2.11
C PRO A 259 21.69 -18.40 3.06
N SER A 260 22.46 -18.84 4.07
CA SER A 260 22.00 -19.77 5.11
C SER A 260 21.28 -19.09 6.28
N GLN A 261 21.25 -17.76 6.32
CA GLN A 261 20.69 -16.95 7.40
C GLN A 261 19.33 -16.36 6.99
N VAL A 262 18.43 -17.22 6.51
CA VAL A 262 17.07 -16.84 6.06
C VAL A 262 16.15 -16.41 7.22
N ASP A 263 16.53 -16.74 8.45
CA ASP A 263 15.84 -16.31 9.66
C ASP A 263 16.59 -15.18 10.34
N MET A 264 15.85 -14.13 10.69
CA MET A 264 16.35 -12.96 11.40
C MET A 264 15.66 -12.89 12.75
N SER A 265 16.38 -12.58 13.84
CA SER A 265 15.71 -12.34 15.13
C SER A 265 14.77 -11.14 14.98
N TRP A 266 13.66 -11.12 15.72
CA TRP A 266 12.72 -10.00 15.69
C TRP A 266 13.40 -8.66 16.01
N ASN A 267 14.33 -8.64 16.96
CA ASN A 267 15.07 -7.43 17.33
C ASN A 267 16.02 -6.94 16.23
N ASP A 268 16.74 -7.85 15.56
CA ASP A 268 17.58 -7.49 14.40
C ASP A 268 16.72 -6.95 13.27
N PHE A 269 15.57 -7.60 13.01
CA PHE A 269 14.62 -7.19 11.98
C PHE A 269 14.03 -5.81 12.26
N GLN A 270 13.59 -5.54 13.48
CA GLN A 270 13.13 -4.21 13.88
C GLN A 270 14.20 -3.15 13.63
N THR A 271 15.43 -3.41 14.07
CA THR A 271 16.55 -2.48 13.92
C THR A 271 16.84 -2.19 12.44
N ALA A 272 16.91 -3.23 11.61
CA ALA A 272 17.16 -3.09 10.18
C ALA A 272 16.04 -2.35 9.46
N MET A 273 14.78 -2.68 9.77
CA MET A 273 13.61 -2.04 9.17
C MET A 273 13.47 -0.57 9.60
N TYR A 274 13.78 -0.24 10.86
CA TYR A 274 13.84 1.16 11.31
C TYR A 274 14.90 1.97 10.57
N GLY A 275 15.96 1.32 10.06
CA GLY A 275 16.97 1.95 9.23
C GLY A 275 16.52 2.26 7.80
N ILE A 276 15.37 1.73 7.33
CA ILE A 276 14.86 1.98 5.98
C ILE A 276 13.45 2.59 5.97
N MET A 277 12.66 2.46 7.02
CA MET A 277 11.25 2.82 6.95
C MET A 277 11.03 4.35 7.03
N LEU A 278 10.17 4.87 6.17
CA LEU A 278 9.64 6.23 6.27
C LEU A 278 8.17 6.14 6.69
N GLY A 279 7.91 6.31 7.99
CA GLY A 279 6.57 6.12 8.56
C GLY A 279 5.69 7.38 8.62
N ASP A 280 6.27 8.56 8.41
CA ASP A 280 5.60 9.85 8.59
C ASP A 280 5.10 10.41 7.25
N ILE A 281 3.79 10.50 7.09
CA ILE A 281 3.15 11.01 5.88
C ILE A 281 3.47 12.49 5.63
N GLY A 282 3.66 13.30 6.67
CA GLY A 282 4.10 14.68 6.52
C GLY A 282 5.50 14.81 5.89
N THR A 283 6.39 13.90 6.27
CA THR A 283 7.72 13.77 5.68
C THR A 283 7.60 13.32 4.23
N TRP A 284 6.74 12.35 3.91
CA TRP A 284 6.47 11.97 2.51
C TRP A 284 6.00 13.18 1.69
N CYS A 285 5.01 13.94 2.18
CA CYS A 285 4.53 15.16 1.52
C CYS A 285 5.67 16.15 1.22
N THR A 286 6.55 16.36 2.20
CA THR A 286 7.70 17.27 2.09
C THR A 286 8.76 16.75 1.10
N GLN A 287 9.08 15.46 1.16
CA GLN A 287 10.10 14.85 0.30
C GLN A 287 9.63 14.78 -1.15
N CYS A 288 8.36 14.45 -1.37
CA CYS A 288 7.77 14.35 -2.70
C CYS A 288 7.43 15.70 -3.32
N GLY A 289 7.19 16.73 -2.50
CA GLY A 289 6.53 17.93 -2.98
C GLY A 289 5.08 17.69 -3.38
N ALA A 290 4.42 16.77 -2.67
CA ALA A 290 3.12 16.27 -3.05
C ALA A 290 2.02 17.34 -2.83
N GLY A 291 1.12 17.45 -3.81
CA GLY A 291 0.01 18.39 -3.81
C GLY A 291 -1.30 17.81 -3.26
N ASN A 292 -1.29 16.61 -2.69
CA ASN A 292 -2.49 15.95 -2.16
C ASN A 292 -3.14 16.79 -1.05
N ILE A 293 -4.47 16.75 -0.94
CA ILE A 293 -5.20 17.62 0.00
C ILE A 293 -4.79 17.41 1.45
N PHE A 294 -4.44 16.18 1.84
CA PHE A 294 -3.97 15.89 3.19
C PHE A 294 -2.59 16.52 3.47
N CYS A 295 -1.78 16.77 2.44
CA CYS A 295 -0.49 17.44 2.59
C CYS A 295 -0.61 18.93 2.97
N ALA A 296 -1.79 19.55 2.81
CA ALA A 296 -2.02 20.94 3.20
C ALA A 296 -1.77 21.19 4.69
N ALA A 297 -1.96 20.18 5.55
CA ALA A 297 -1.65 20.28 6.98
C ALA A 297 -0.13 20.39 7.28
N TRP A 298 0.72 20.00 6.32
CA TRP A 298 2.18 20.02 6.44
C TRP A 298 2.85 21.07 5.54
N ASN A 299 2.17 21.52 4.49
CA ASN A 299 2.66 22.61 3.65
C ASN A 299 2.46 23.97 4.37
N SER A 300 3.52 24.46 5.01
CA SER A 300 3.52 25.77 5.71
C SER A 300 3.33 26.97 4.76
N SER A 301 3.26 26.72 3.45
CA SER A 301 3.04 27.71 2.40
C SER A 301 1.56 28.02 2.15
N ASP A 302 0.64 27.14 2.58
CA ASP A 302 -0.80 27.26 2.33
C ASP A 302 -1.60 27.58 3.60
N THR A 303 -0.99 28.28 4.57
CA THR A 303 -1.82 29.15 5.40
C THR A 303 -2.37 30.22 4.47
N ALA A 304 -3.59 30.00 3.99
CA ALA A 304 -4.43 31.02 3.40
C ALA A 304 -4.46 32.21 4.36
N THR A 305 -3.56 33.16 4.17
CA THR A 305 -3.73 34.52 4.64
C THR A 305 -4.90 35.06 3.84
N GLY A 306 -6.10 34.81 4.32
CA GLY A 306 -7.24 35.65 4.02
C GLY A 306 -6.96 37.03 4.61
N THR A 307 -6.14 37.82 3.94
CA THR A 307 -5.94 39.23 4.25
C THR A 307 -6.83 40.05 3.31
N PRO A 308 -7.81 40.80 3.82
CA PRO A 308 -8.38 41.88 3.04
C PRO A 308 -7.33 43.00 2.94
N SER A 309 -7.11 43.43 1.70
CA SER A 309 -6.47 44.67 1.24
C SER A 309 -5.95 45.66 2.30
N GLY A 310 -4.65 46.01 2.22
CA GLY A 310 -4.07 47.16 2.92
C GLY A 310 -2.56 47.31 2.73
N SER A 311 -2.15 48.30 1.94
CA SER A 311 -0.76 48.68 1.64
C SER A 311 0.04 49.10 2.88
N ALA A 312 1.32 48.68 2.98
CA ALA A 312 2.49 49.56 3.28
C ALA A 312 3.79 48.77 3.59
N ALA A 313 4.84 49.18 2.87
CA ALA A 313 6.26 49.34 3.23
C ALA A 313 7.02 48.33 4.14
N SER A 314 8.23 48.04 3.67
CA SER A 314 9.33 47.27 4.26
C SER A 314 9.59 47.46 5.76
N THR A 315 9.95 46.36 6.44
CA THR A 315 11.16 46.32 7.28
C THR A 315 11.71 44.88 7.35
N THR A 316 13.03 44.79 7.27
CA THR A 316 13.86 43.60 7.48
C THR A 316 13.77 43.09 8.92
N HIS A 317 13.40 41.82 9.12
CA HIS A 317 13.74 41.10 10.35
C HIS A 317 14.09 39.64 10.08
N LYS A 318 15.33 39.29 10.43
CA LYS A 318 15.81 37.91 10.61
C LYS A 318 15.00 37.27 11.74
N HIS A 319 14.19 36.26 11.44
CA HIS A 319 13.60 35.42 12.46
C HIS A 319 14.10 33.99 12.35
N LYS A 320 14.75 33.56 13.44
CA LYS A 320 15.14 32.19 13.71
C LYS A 320 13.85 31.36 13.82
N HIS A 321 13.74 30.32 13.02
CA HIS A 321 12.64 29.36 13.14
C HIS A 321 12.90 28.43 14.32
N ALA A 322 12.28 28.74 15.45
CA ALA A 322 12.01 27.75 16.48
C ALA A 322 10.63 27.14 16.19
N LEU A 323 10.60 25.85 15.90
CA LEU A 323 9.37 25.08 15.74
C LEU A 323 8.76 24.80 17.13
N ASN A 324 7.45 24.99 17.27
CA ASN A 324 6.67 24.55 18.43
C ASN A 324 6.44 23.03 18.31
N PRO A 325 6.70 22.20 19.35
CA PRO A 325 6.49 20.76 19.27
C PRO A 325 4.99 20.46 19.42
N ALA A 326 4.26 20.57 18.31
CA ALA A 326 2.89 20.12 18.25
C ALA A 326 2.63 19.64 16.83
N VAL A 327 3.03 18.40 16.59
CA VAL A 327 2.28 17.29 15.97
C VAL A 327 3.33 16.25 15.63
N ALA A 328 3.73 15.50 16.65
CA ALA A 328 4.54 14.30 16.54
C ALA A 328 4.00 13.29 17.54
N GLY A 329 3.58 12.13 17.04
CA GLY A 329 3.42 10.94 17.86
C GLY A 329 1.99 10.61 18.28
N ALA A 330 1.24 9.98 17.37
CA ALA A 330 0.23 9.01 17.81
C ALA A 330 0.91 7.84 18.57
N ILE A 331 2.17 7.53 18.25
CA ILE A 331 2.94 6.44 18.87
C ILE A 331 3.63 6.89 20.17
N GLY A 332 4.14 8.13 20.22
CA GLY A 332 4.71 8.72 21.44
C GLY A 332 3.68 8.92 22.57
N ALA A 333 2.42 9.23 22.22
CA ALA A 333 1.34 9.39 23.20
C ALA A 333 0.98 8.08 23.92
N ILE A 334 1.02 6.94 23.23
CA ILE A 334 0.67 5.63 23.81
C ILE A 334 1.78 5.18 24.78
N VAL A 335 3.04 5.29 24.37
CA VAL A 335 4.19 4.92 25.22
C VAL A 335 4.30 5.83 26.44
N THR A 336 4.09 7.13 26.28
CA THR A 336 4.12 8.07 27.42
C THR A 336 2.96 7.85 28.38
N LEU A 337 1.75 7.53 27.90
CA LEU A 337 0.61 7.18 28.75
C LEU A 337 0.82 5.84 29.49
N ALA A 338 1.43 4.84 28.84
CA ALA A 338 1.76 3.57 29.48
C ALA A 338 2.81 3.74 30.59
N VAL A 339 3.88 4.50 30.32
CA VAL A 339 4.93 4.79 31.31
C VAL A 339 4.38 5.64 32.46
N ALA A 340 3.56 6.65 32.17
CA ALA A 340 2.92 7.46 33.20
C ALA A 340 1.94 6.63 34.06
N GLY A 341 1.18 5.72 33.44
CA GLY A 341 0.30 4.78 34.14
C GLY A 341 1.05 3.84 35.09
N LEU A 342 2.19 3.29 34.65
CA LEU A 342 3.03 2.43 35.48
C LEU A 342 3.68 3.18 36.64
N LEU A 343 4.16 4.40 36.42
CA LEU A 343 4.70 5.25 37.49
C LEU A 343 3.63 5.62 38.52
N PHE A 344 2.41 5.94 38.05
CA PHE A 344 1.29 6.27 38.94
C PHE A 344 0.85 5.04 39.77
N ALA A 345 0.79 3.85 39.15
CA ALA A 345 0.49 2.60 39.85
C ALA A 345 1.56 2.24 40.90
N ALA A 346 2.84 2.42 40.58
CA ALA A 346 3.95 2.19 41.52
C ALA A 346 3.89 3.16 42.71
N LEU A 347 3.58 4.44 42.47
CA LEU A 347 3.39 5.43 43.53
C LEU A 347 2.19 5.12 44.42
N MET A 348 1.09 4.58 43.89
CA MET A 348 -0.05 4.14 44.71
C MET A 348 0.27 2.91 45.57
N LEU A 349 1.03 1.95 45.03
CA LEU A 349 1.46 0.74 45.74
C LEU A 349 2.44 1.04 46.87
N LEU A 350 3.40 1.94 46.65
CA LEU A 350 4.42 2.31 47.63
C LEU A 350 3.96 3.42 48.59
N GLY A 351 3.05 4.30 48.15
CA GLY A 351 2.57 5.46 48.91
C GLY A 351 1.29 5.22 49.73
N GLY A 352 0.67 4.04 49.65
CA GLY A 352 -0.47 3.66 50.50
C GLY A 352 -1.80 4.38 50.23
N LEU A 353 -1.94 5.04 49.06
CA LEU A 353 -3.16 5.76 48.69
C LEU A 353 -4.24 4.78 48.19
N ARG A 354 -5.38 4.72 48.87
CA ARG A 354 -6.55 3.91 48.47
C ARG A 354 -7.70 4.83 48.03
N PHE A 355 -8.29 4.56 46.87
CA PHE A 355 -9.53 5.21 46.46
C PHE A 355 -10.71 4.66 47.26
N HIS A 356 -11.53 5.55 47.83
CA HIS A 356 -12.84 5.20 48.37
C HIS A 356 -13.92 5.57 47.35
N ARG A 357 -14.77 4.61 47.00
CA ARG A 357 -15.94 4.83 46.14
C ARG A 357 -16.99 5.60 46.94
N ALA A 358 -17.21 6.87 46.58
CA ALA A 358 -18.35 7.62 47.10
C ALA A 358 -19.63 7.12 46.41
N GLU A 359 -20.51 6.43 47.16
CA GLU A 359 -21.83 6.07 46.67
C GLU A 359 -22.67 7.33 46.46
N LYS A 360 -23.13 7.55 45.23
CA LYS A 360 -24.08 8.64 44.92
C LYS A 360 -25.49 8.18 45.29
N HIS A 361 -26.10 8.85 46.27
CA HIS A 361 -27.53 8.76 46.56
C HIS A 361 -28.39 8.99 45.30
N LYS A 362 -29.34 8.10 45.05
CA LYS A 362 -30.40 8.28 44.04
C LYS A 362 -31.22 9.53 44.37
N LYS A 363 -31.19 10.54 43.50
CA LYS A 363 -32.20 11.60 43.49
C LYS A 363 -33.40 11.14 42.66
N HIS A 364 -34.59 11.35 43.20
CA HIS A 364 -35.87 11.10 42.53
C HIS A 364 -36.04 12.04 41.34
N ASP A 365 -36.53 11.47 40.24
CA ASP A 365 -36.78 12.14 38.98
C ASP A 365 -38.08 12.94 39.06
N MET A 366 -38.00 14.25 38.80
CA MET A 366 -39.14 15.17 38.73
C MET A 366 -39.64 15.20 37.29
N GLY A 367 -40.93 14.91 37.14
CA GLY A 367 -41.60 14.76 35.85
C GLY A 367 -41.53 15.97 34.93
N GLY A 368 -41.50 15.66 33.62
CA GLY A 368 -41.65 16.61 32.53
C GLY A 368 -42.27 15.92 31.31
N PHE A 369 -43.54 16.24 31.05
CA PHE A 369 -44.38 16.05 29.86
C PHE A 369 -44.50 14.65 29.19
N LYS A 370 -45.74 14.13 29.25
CA LYS A 370 -46.31 12.86 28.75
C LYS A 370 -46.01 11.60 29.58
N GLY A 371 -46.84 11.41 30.60
CA GLY A 371 -46.96 10.14 31.33
C GLY A 371 -47.74 9.06 30.58
N SER A 372 -47.32 7.81 30.80
CA SER A 372 -48.01 6.52 30.56
C SER A 372 -48.25 6.01 29.13
N GLN A 373 -47.72 6.63 28.08
CA GLN A 373 -47.70 6.03 26.72
C GLN A 373 -46.32 6.12 26.07
N LYS A 374 -45.33 5.44 26.65
CA LYS A 374 -43.98 5.31 26.04
C LYS A 374 -43.80 3.87 25.58
N LEU A 375 -43.63 3.65 24.28
CA LEU A 375 -43.23 2.37 23.71
C LEU A 375 -41.69 2.25 23.80
N ALA A 376 -41.17 1.02 23.84
CA ALA A 376 -39.73 0.76 24.00
C ALA A 376 -38.84 1.28 22.84
N SER A 377 -39.43 1.85 21.78
CA SER A 377 -38.74 2.42 20.62
C SER A 377 -38.43 3.92 20.74
N ASP A 378 -39.00 4.64 21.70
CA ASP A 378 -38.90 6.11 21.74
C ASP A 378 -37.68 6.56 22.56
N ARG A 379 -36.57 6.88 21.87
CA ARG A 379 -35.42 7.58 22.48
C ARG A 379 -35.61 9.10 22.39
N ASP A 380 -35.61 9.75 23.55
CA ASP A 380 -35.65 11.21 23.67
C ASP A 380 -34.31 11.82 23.25
N LEU A 381 -34.36 12.84 22.40
CA LEU A 381 -33.22 13.69 22.06
C LEU A 381 -33.13 14.84 23.06
N THR A 382 -32.14 14.81 23.94
CA THR A 382 -31.82 15.95 24.81
C THR A 382 -30.88 16.91 24.07
N ILE A 383 -31.35 18.12 23.75
CA ILE A 383 -30.50 19.20 23.23
C ILE A 383 -29.93 19.98 24.42
N PRO A 384 -28.60 20.07 24.62
CA PRO A 384 -28.03 20.96 25.61
C PRO A 384 -28.20 22.42 25.16
N LYS A 385 -28.70 23.27 26.07
CA LYS A 385 -28.78 24.72 25.86
C LYS A 385 -27.39 25.34 25.94
N GLY A 386 -26.87 25.82 24.80
CA GLY A 386 -25.82 26.85 24.71
C GLY A 386 -24.56 26.49 23.90
N GLY A 387 -24.60 26.67 22.56
CA GLY A 387 -23.53 27.03 21.60
C GLY A 387 -22.22 26.20 21.53
N ALA A 388 -21.68 25.75 20.40
CA ALA A 388 -21.92 25.99 18.97
C ALA A 388 -21.70 24.67 18.19
N VAL A 389 -22.38 24.52 17.06
CA VAL A 389 -22.51 23.27 16.30
C VAL A 389 -21.61 23.30 15.07
N VAL A 390 -20.53 22.51 15.06
CA VAL A 390 -19.93 21.91 13.85
C VAL A 390 -19.40 20.52 14.27
N GLY A 391 -19.95 19.47 13.67
CA GLY A 391 -19.51 18.08 13.86
C GLY A 391 -20.28 17.32 14.94
N ALA A 392 -20.94 16.22 14.55
CA ALA A 392 -21.69 15.35 15.44
C ALA A 392 -20.77 14.71 16.49
N SER A 393 -21.09 14.87 17.78
CA SER A 393 -20.45 14.15 18.88
C SER A 393 -21.32 12.95 19.28
N VAL A 394 -20.68 11.78 19.36
CA VAL A 394 -21.25 10.55 19.97
C VAL A 394 -20.51 10.34 21.30
N GLU A 395 -21.25 10.14 22.38
CA GLU A 395 -20.67 9.65 23.66
C GLU A 395 -20.13 8.23 23.47
N ARG A 396 -18.81 8.04 23.65
CA ARG A 396 -18.15 6.74 23.66
C ARG A 396 -18.26 6.09 25.04
N GLY A 397 -18.66 4.82 25.08
CA GLY A 397 -18.45 3.95 26.23
C GLY A 397 -17.00 3.48 26.35
N PRO A 398 -16.56 2.99 27.52
CA PRO A 398 -15.16 2.64 27.81
C PRO A 398 -14.61 1.38 27.09
N GLU A 399 -15.33 0.80 26.12
CA GLU A 399 -14.92 -0.45 25.43
C GLU A 399 -14.83 -0.30 23.89
N SER A 400 -14.58 0.91 23.36
CA SER A 400 -14.36 1.11 21.90
C SER A 400 -12.90 1.48 21.57
N PRO A 401 -12.28 0.86 20.54
CA PRO A 401 -10.88 1.09 20.19
C PRO A 401 -10.63 2.50 19.66
N VAL A 402 -9.45 3.04 20.00
CA VAL A 402 -8.99 4.38 19.62
C VAL A 402 -8.32 4.32 18.25
N SER A 403 -9.12 4.36 17.19
CA SER A 403 -8.67 4.82 15.88
C SER A 403 -9.83 5.50 15.15
N ALA A 404 -9.53 6.48 14.30
CA ALA A 404 -10.54 7.16 13.48
C ALA A 404 -11.01 6.18 12.40
N ILE A 405 -12.14 5.51 12.63
CA ILE A 405 -12.82 4.70 11.62
C ILE A 405 -13.40 5.68 10.60
N GLY A 406 -12.79 5.75 9.42
CA GLY A 406 -13.37 6.41 8.25
C GLY A 406 -14.73 5.81 7.92
N HIS A 407 -15.68 6.65 7.55
CA HIS A 407 -17.03 6.22 7.16
C HIS A 407 -16.99 5.35 5.90
N GLU A 408 -17.29 4.06 6.05
CA GLU A 408 -17.48 3.14 4.93
C GLU A 408 -18.88 3.32 4.33
N ARG A 409 -18.94 3.62 3.03
CA ARG A 409 -20.17 3.43 2.24
C ARG A 409 -20.28 1.94 1.92
N VAL A 410 -21.05 1.22 2.72
CA VAL A 410 -21.50 -0.12 2.38
C VAL A 410 -22.53 -0.04 1.25
N GLY A 411 -22.07 -0.19 0.01
CA GLY A 411 -22.92 -0.49 -1.13
C GLY A 411 -23.33 -1.95 -1.05
N SER A 412 -24.59 -2.20 -0.71
CA SER A 412 -25.21 -3.52 -0.65
C SER A 412 -25.20 -4.17 -2.05
N TRP A 413 -24.27 -5.09 -2.28
CA TRP A 413 -24.36 -6.07 -3.37
C TRP A 413 -25.23 -7.25 -2.91
N GLU A 414 -26.53 -7.00 -2.77
CA GLU A 414 -27.52 -8.09 -2.65
C GLU A 414 -28.62 -7.86 -3.67
N LEU A 415 -28.57 -8.67 -4.72
CA LEU A 415 -29.59 -8.78 -5.76
C LEU A 415 -30.74 -9.58 -5.15
N LYS A 416 -31.73 -8.88 -4.59
CA LYS A 416 -32.99 -9.49 -4.13
C LYS A 416 -33.73 -10.07 -5.34
N GLN A 417 -33.87 -11.38 -5.39
CA GLN A 417 -34.88 -12.04 -6.21
C GLN A 417 -36.25 -11.70 -5.62
N GLU A 418 -36.97 -10.76 -6.24
CA GLU A 418 -38.39 -10.59 -5.98
C GLU A 418 -39.20 -11.60 -6.80
N HIS A 419 -39.96 -12.39 -6.05
CA HIS A 419 -41.05 -13.23 -6.50
C HIS A 419 -42.03 -12.42 -7.35
N LEU A 420 -42.15 -12.76 -8.64
CA LEU A 420 -43.21 -12.26 -9.51
C LEU A 420 -44.52 -13.00 -9.21
N GLU A 421 -45.45 -12.30 -8.54
CA GLU A 421 -46.87 -12.65 -8.57
C GLU A 421 -47.43 -12.40 -9.98
N ARG A 422 -48.08 -13.42 -10.54
CA ARG A 422 -48.84 -13.32 -11.80
C ARG A 422 -50.13 -12.53 -11.56
N PRO A 423 -50.51 -11.67 -12.52
CA PRO A 423 -51.88 -11.70 -13.01
C PRO A 423 -51.93 -11.87 -14.53
N ASN A 424 -52.78 -12.81 -14.95
CA ASN A 424 -53.26 -12.98 -16.32
C ASN A 424 -53.98 -11.71 -16.80
N ILE A 425 -53.55 -11.12 -17.91
CA ILE A 425 -54.45 -10.49 -18.90
C ILE A 425 -53.90 -10.78 -20.30
N ALA A 426 -54.80 -11.23 -21.16
CA ALA A 426 -54.59 -11.67 -22.53
C ALA A 426 -54.40 -10.51 -23.53
N GLU A 427 -53.91 -10.88 -24.71
CA GLU A 427 -53.95 -10.16 -26.00
C GLU A 427 -53.12 -8.86 -26.13
N ALA A 428 -51.96 -8.99 -26.78
CA ALA A 428 -51.71 -8.31 -28.06
C ALA A 428 -50.45 -8.86 -28.75
N GLU A 429 -50.58 -8.99 -30.05
CA GLU A 429 -49.75 -9.68 -31.02
C GLU A 429 -48.39 -9.02 -31.37
N HIS A 430 -47.47 -9.89 -31.79
CA HIS A 430 -46.42 -9.72 -32.82
C HIS A 430 -45.22 -8.78 -32.55
N ALA A 431 -44.04 -9.37 -32.26
CA ALA A 431 -42.89 -9.36 -33.19
C ALA A 431 -41.64 -10.12 -32.66
N ARG A 432 -41.27 -11.16 -33.42
CA ARG A 432 -39.91 -11.64 -33.79
C ARG A 432 -38.88 -12.02 -32.69
N HIS A 433 -38.67 -13.34 -32.55
CA HIS A 433 -37.43 -13.98 -32.08
C HIS A 433 -36.27 -13.86 -33.09
N PRO A 434 -35.01 -13.87 -32.60
CA PRO A 434 -34.05 -14.96 -32.86
C PRO A 434 -33.40 -15.44 -31.53
N SER A 435 -33.44 -16.72 -31.16
CA SER A 435 -32.62 -17.89 -31.57
C SER A 435 -31.17 -17.86 -31.08
N PHE A 436 -30.84 -18.92 -30.31
CA PHE A 436 -29.56 -19.34 -29.70
C PHE A 436 -29.21 -18.77 -28.33
N GLU A 437 -29.49 -19.53 -27.26
CA GLU A 437 -28.54 -19.80 -26.17
C GLU A 437 -28.84 -21.20 -25.59
N ASP A 438 -27.95 -22.16 -25.86
CA ASP A 438 -27.78 -23.35 -25.03
C ASP A 438 -26.99 -22.91 -23.79
N GLY A 439 -27.68 -22.82 -22.65
CA GLY A 439 -27.04 -22.57 -21.36
C GLY A 439 -26.39 -23.84 -20.84
N ALA A 440 -25.06 -23.93 -20.95
CA ALA A 440 -24.28 -24.97 -20.27
C ALA A 440 -24.14 -24.61 -18.78
N ASP A 441 -24.58 -25.51 -17.91
CA ASP A 441 -24.42 -25.44 -16.45
C ASP A 441 -22.92 -25.58 -16.07
N PRO A 442 -22.30 -24.59 -15.40
CA PRO A 442 -20.89 -24.62 -15.04
C PRO A 442 -20.52 -25.63 -13.94
N PHE A 443 -21.48 -26.43 -13.44
CA PHE A 443 -21.24 -27.42 -12.38
C PHE A 443 -21.51 -28.88 -12.80
N GLN A 444 -21.58 -29.19 -14.10
CA GLN A 444 -21.67 -30.60 -14.52
C GLN A 444 -20.37 -31.39 -14.33
N ASP A 445 -20.50 -32.63 -13.86
CA ASP A 445 -19.42 -33.61 -13.77
C ASP A 445 -18.77 -33.85 -15.16
N PRO A 446 -17.45 -34.13 -15.22
CA PRO A 446 -16.76 -34.31 -16.49
C PRO A 446 -17.28 -35.54 -17.27
N VAL A 447 -17.48 -35.35 -18.57
CA VAL A 447 -17.94 -36.38 -19.51
C VAL A 447 -16.95 -37.56 -19.53
N ARG A 448 -17.44 -38.77 -19.21
CA ARG A 448 -16.68 -40.02 -19.38
C ARG A 448 -16.69 -40.44 -20.84
N ALA A 449 -15.53 -40.87 -21.35
CA ALA A 449 -15.41 -41.41 -22.70
C ALA A 449 -16.23 -42.70 -22.84
N ASP A 450 -17.10 -42.78 -23.85
CA ASP A 450 -17.79 -44.01 -24.27
C ASP A 450 -16.83 -44.81 -25.15
N GLU A 451 -16.14 -45.78 -24.56
CA GLU A 451 -15.39 -46.78 -25.32
C GLU A 451 -16.38 -47.82 -25.86
N ARG A 452 -16.82 -47.61 -27.10
CA ARG A 452 -17.39 -48.68 -27.92
C ARG A 452 -16.65 -48.75 -29.27
N VAL A 453 -16.13 -49.95 -29.48
CA VAL A 453 -15.26 -50.46 -30.56
C VAL A 453 -15.86 -50.29 -31.95
#